data_AF-A0A1F9CI17-F1
#
_entry.id   AF-A0A1F9CI17-F1
#
_cell.length_a   1.000
_cell.length_b   1.000
_cell.length_c   1.000
_cell.angle_alpha   90.00
_cell.angle_beta   90.00
_cell.angle_gamma   90.00
#
_symmetry.space_group_name_H-M   'P 1'
#
loop_
_entity.id
_entity.type
_entity.pdbx_description
1 polymer ?
#
loop_
_entity_poly.entity_id
_entity_poly.type
_entity_poly.pdbx_seq_one_letter_code
_entity_poly.pdbx_strand_id
1 'polypeptide(L)'
;MAYDDLKKEIIDTQYATLKTQRKNLLEDQMQASFDAFKGKYDSDQLTKWTASEMTKWRSKVFVRATKMKVVSAVASIEDIVLQGGSLPWDIHPTAQPQTTMPFLLDEKTIEKRCENMRKKIKDTIQETNAVRPFTNSITEQAIYGWSWLKFPVLKKYERIKFTAKLPQVPFIYPDMDLAEYMRYFPSVEKFWLPSMSHPSVWDVFWDLEDFDPQGGQAIIQRIPVTPGMLRAITEEKPAFYDKAAVNTVIDKFKDASGAKEGVNPYLKDLTELKRGIEIIEYSGRVDKSLLKKAGVETSDRQGNEREILCALAGAGGEYFMIRPPKENRLPMKRRPLWISRWEYGVHEPGGIGIPENMKDAQQMINSAYRRLIDNKSLAGNLMLAGKSSNLAPGVSPNPSPGKWIELAEHVQDVRSALQWFSPPDISDGLIDLINLAERFADEEANLPKILQGETAQYQPKTAFEMAQLLKSANKTLSKVIRNKDSEHIEPYIQSLYVYFMIADTDENIKGDYACHATGFNSFMDKQVRATSLLNLLTFALANKITAFMTEIPALYREVFKTQDAERFVKSKDKIDEQGDMLLQMLTANAQVQAGVMQPGEGAL
;
A
#
# COMPACT_ATOMS: atom_id res chain seq x y z
N MET A 1 -4.03 22.44 37.08
CA MET A 1 -2.87 22.69 37.96
C MET A 1 -1.82 21.60 37.87
N ALA A 2 -2.09 20.33 38.24
CA ALA A 2 -1.01 19.31 38.27
C ALA A 2 -0.29 19.04 36.93
N TYR A 3 -0.98 19.15 35.79
CA TYR A 3 -0.41 18.85 34.46
C TYR A 3 -0.06 20.08 33.61
N ASP A 4 -0.14 21.30 34.15
CA ASP A 4 -0.04 22.50 33.31
C ASP A 4 1.35 22.69 32.71
N ASP A 5 2.42 22.46 33.48
CA ASP A 5 3.80 22.53 32.98
C ASP A 5 4.06 21.44 31.91
N LEU A 6 3.61 20.21 32.18
CA LEU A 6 3.77 19.08 31.26
C LEU A 6 3.01 19.29 29.96
N LYS A 7 1.80 19.86 30.04
CA LYS A 7 1.00 20.21 28.87
C LYS A 7 1.73 21.23 27.99
N LYS A 8 2.28 22.28 28.59
CA LYS A 8 3.03 23.32 27.87
C LYS A 8 4.23 22.73 27.15
N GLU A 9 4.98 21.86 27.82
CA GLU A 9 6.11 21.15 27.19
C GLU A 9 5.67 20.35 25.96
N ILE A 10 4.60 19.54 26.09
CA ILE A 10 4.15 18.68 24.99
C ILE A 10 3.57 19.48 23.82
N ILE A 11 2.69 20.45 24.10
CA ILE A 11 1.95 21.18 23.06
C ILE A 11 2.75 22.36 22.53
N ASP A 12 3.18 23.26 23.40
CA ASP A 12 3.73 24.56 23.02
C ASP A 12 5.18 24.43 22.56
N THR A 13 5.92 23.42 23.05
CA THR A 13 7.31 23.17 22.67
C THR A 13 7.41 22.06 21.64
N GLN A 14 7.13 20.81 22.03
CA GLN A 14 7.41 19.68 21.16
C GLN A 14 6.47 19.61 19.94
N TYR A 15 5.16 19.59 20.15
CA TYR A 15 4.20 19.50 19.05
C TYR A 15 4.28 20.70 18.10
N ALA A 16 4.40 21.92 18.63
CA ALA A 16 4.58 23.12 17.81
C ALA A 16 5.86 23.09 16.96
N THR A 17 6.97 22.59 17.51
CA THR A 17 8.24 22.43 16.79
C THR A 17 8.09 21.40 15.67
N LEU A 18 7.60 20.20 15.97
CA LEU A 18 7.41 19.14 14.98
C LEU A 18 6.43 19.54 13.87
N LYS A 19 5.36 20.27 14.23
CA LYS A 19 4.39 20.81 13.27
C LYS A 19 5.05 21.80 12.31
N THR A 20 5.88 22.71 12.82
CA THR A 20 6.63 23.69 12.02
C THR A 20 7.67 23.04 11.12
N GLN A 21 8.45 22.09 11.65
CA GLN A 21 9.45 21.36 10.87
C GLN A 21 8.81 20.57 9.72
N ARG A 22 7.75 19.80 9.99
CA ARG A 22 7.02 19.07 8.95
C ARG A 22 6.43 20.02 7.89
N LYS A 23 5.87 21.17 8.30
CA LYS A 23 5.35 22.19 7.38
C LYS A 23 6.43 22.69 6.42
N ASN A 24 7.62 23.01 6.94
CA ASN A 24 8.68 23.59 6.14
C ASN A 24 9.43 22.58 5.26
N LEU A 25 9.54 21.33 5.69
CA LEU A 25 10.38 20.32 5.03
C LEU A 25 9.60 19.33 4.17
N LEU A 26 8.36 18.98 4.53
CA LEU A 26 7.65 17.85 3.92
C LEU A 26 6.30 18.23 3.29
N GLU A 27 5.57 19.21 3.81
CA GLU A 27 4.19 19.47 3.37
C GLU A 27 4.06 19.86 1.89
N ASP A 28 4.99 20.65 1.36
CA ASP A 28 4.97 21.06 -0.05
C ASP A 28 5.13 19.86 -0.98
N GLN A 29 6.08 18.97 -0.67
CA GLN A 29 6.28 17.70 -1.39
C GLN A 29 5.04 16.81 -1.29
N MET A 30 4.45 16.68 -0.09
CA MET A 30 3.25 15.87 0.14
C MET A 30 2.05 16.41 -0.66
N GLN A 31 1.87 17.73 -0.69
CA GLN A 31 0.80 18.39 -1.44
C GLN A 31 1.00 18.20 -2.95
N ALA A 32 2.21 18.45 -3.46
CA ALA A 32 2.55 18.27 -4.87
C ALA A 32 2.32 16.82 -5.33
N SER A 33 2.72 15.84 -4.51
CA SER A 33 2.52 14.42 -4.79
C SER A 33 1.03 14.04 -4.87
N PHE A 34 0.22 14.58 -3.96
CA PHE A 34 -1.23 14.36 -3.97
C PHE A 34 -1.90 15.01 -5.18
N ASP A 35 -1.51 16.22 -5.55
CA ASP A 35 -2.06 16.94 -6.70
C ASP A 35 -1.69 16.26 -8.03
N ALA A 36 -0.44 15.82 -8.18
CA ALA A 36 -0.01 15.01 -9.32
C ALA A 36 -0.84 13.72 -9.45
N PHE A 37 -1.08 13.01 -8.34
CA PHE A 37 -1.93 11.83 -8.31
C PHE A 37 -3.40 12.12 -8.69
N LYS A 38 -3.95 13.26 -8.26
CA LYS A 38 -5.32 13.71 -8.62
C LYS A 38 -5.41 14.29 -10.04
N GLY A 39 -4.28 14.60 -10.67
CA GLY A 39 -4.20 15.33 -11.92
C GLY A 39 -4.64 16.79 -11.79
N LYS A 40 -4.27 17.42 -10.67
CA LYS A 40 -4.38 18.86 -10.45
C LYS A 40 -2.99 19.47 -10.70
N TYR A 41 -2.95 20.63 -11.34
CA TYR A 41 -1.74 21.43 -11.35
C TYR A 41 -1.58 22.11 -9.98
N ASP A 42 -0.34 22.25 -9.55
CA ASP A 42 0.01 23.11 -8.42
C ASP A 42 -0.57 24.52 -8.66
N SER A 43 -1.25 25.09 -7.66
CA SER A 43 -1.96 26.37 -7.75
C SER A 43 -1.04 27.53 -8.13
N ASP A 44 0.21 27.51 -7.67
CA ASP A 44 1.18 28.57 -7.96
C ASP A 44 1.71 28.48 -9.39
N GLN A 45 1.96 27.26 -9.86
CA GLN A 45 2.29 26.99 -11.26
C GLN A 45 1.11 27.38 -12.16
N LEU A 46 -0.12 26.94 -11.84
CA LEU A 46 -1.29 27.31 -12.61
C LEU A 46 -1.45 28.83 -12.72
N THR A 47 -1.20 29.57 -11.63
CA THR A 47 -1.30 31.04 -11.58
C THR A 47 -0.20 31.73 -12.39
N LYS A 48 1.06 31.31 -12.25
CA LYS A 48 2.18 31.85 -13.05
C LYS A 48 1.97 31.59 -14.55
N TRP A 49 1.50 30.40 -14.90
CA TRP A 49 1.30 30.00 -16.29
C TRP A 49 0.06 30.65 -16.91
N THR A 50 -1.05 30.77 -16.17
CA THR A 50 -2.23 31.50 -16.65
C THR A 50 -2.01 33.00 -16.72
N ALA A 51 -1.11 33.57 -15.92
CA ALA A 51 -0.71 34.97 -16.00
C ALA A 51 0.20 35.24 -17.21
N SER A 52 1.14 34.35 -17.55
CA SER A 52 2.02 34.50 -18.73
C SER A 52 1.34 34.12 -20.05
N GLU A 53 0.40 33.17 -20.03
CA GLU A 53 -0.36 32.71 -21.19
C GLU A 53 -1.79 33.26 -21.15
N MET A 54 -1.93 34.57 -21.37
CA MET A 54 -3.19 35.33 -21.27
C MET A 54 -4.27 34.96 -22.31
N THR A 55 -4.65 33.69 -22.49
CA THR A 55 -5.76 33.37 -23.40
C THR A 55 -6.60 32.17 -22.99
N LYS A 56 -7.93 32.39 -22.91
CA LYS A 56 -8.95 31.40 -22.53
C LYS A 56 -9.02 30.16 -23.43
N TRP A 57 -8.39 30.20 -24.62
CA TRP A 57 -8.47 29.13 -25.62
C TRP A 57 -7.43 28.02 -25.46
N ARG A 58 -6.39 28.22 -24.64
CA ARG A 58 -5.35 27.19 -24.43
C ARG A 58 -5.86 26.00 -23.64
N SER A 59 -5.36 24.82 -24.00
CA SER A 59 -5.64 23.56 -23.37
C SER A 59 -5.20 23.56 -21.91
N LYS A 60 -6.07 23.02 -21.05
CA LYS A 60 -5.82 22.78 -19.61
C LYS A 60 -5.72 21.29 -19.30
N VAL A 61 -5.51 20.46 -20.32
CA VAL A 61 -5.44 19.00 -20.16
C VAL A 61 -4.33 18.63 -19.20
N PHE A 62 -4.61 17.69 -18.30
CA PHE A 62 -3.65 17.03 -17.44
C PHE A 62 -3.74 15.53 -17.71
N VAL A 63 -2.68 14.96 -18.26
CA VAL A 63 -2.56 13.53 -18.51
C VAL A 63 -2.10 12.86 -17.22
N ARG A 64 -2.87 11.88 -16.74
CA ARG A 64 -2.67 11.29 -15.40
C ARG A 64 -1.69 10.11 -15.42
N ALA A 65 -0.50 10.29 -15.97
CA ALA A 65 0.52 9.25 -16.03
C ALA A 65 0.93 8.79 -14.62
N THR A 66 1.15 9.73 -13.68
CA THR A 66 1.43 9.43 -12.27
C THR A 66 0.38 8.51 -11.62
N LYS A 67 -0.91 8.76 -11.87
CA LYS A 67 -1.97 7.93 -11.30
C LYS A 67 -1.89 6.49 -11.79
N MET A 68 -1.66 6.30 -13.09
CA MET A 68 -1.53 4.97 -13.68
C MET A 68 -0.37 4.21 -13.03
N LYS A 69 0.80 4.86 -12.88
CA LYS A 69 1.98 4.30 -12.22
C LYS A 69 1.74 3.90 -10.78
N VAL A 70 1.15 4.79 -9.99
CA VAL A 70 0.83 4.51 -8.58
C VAL A 70 -0.10 3.30 -8.48
N VAL A 71 -1.17 3.25 -9.26
CA VAL A 71 -2.14 2.14 -9.20
C VAL A 71 -1.48 0.82 -9.61
N SER A 72 -0.70 0.80 -10.69
CA SER A 72 0.00 -0.41 -11.13
C SER A 72 1.04 -0.91 -10.11
N ALA A 73 1.76 0.00 -9.46
CA ALA A 73 2.73 -0.35 -8.44
C ALA A 73 2.06 -0.93 -7.18
N VAL A 74 0.98 -0.29 -6.72
CA VAL A 74 0.19 -0.77 -5.58
C VAL A 74 -0.37 -2.16 -5.87
N ALA A 75 -1.00 -2.37 -7.03
CA ALA A 75 -1.52 -3.67 -7.43
C ALA A 75 -0.42 -4.75 -7.48
N SER A 76 0.74 -4.41 -8.05
CA SER A 76 1.88 -5.35 -8.11
C SER A 76 2.39 -5.74 -6.72
N ILE A 77 2.51 -4.78 -5.80
CA ILE A 77 2.94 -5.07 -4.42
C ILE A 77 1.88 -5.88 -3.69
N GLU A 78 0.59 -5.55 -3.84
CA GLU A 78 -0.50 -6.32 -3.23
C GLU A 78 -0.51 -7.77 -3.72
N ASP A 79 -0.37 -7.99 -5.02
CA ASP A 79 -0.29 -9.34 -5.60
C ASP A 79 0.93 -10.13 -5.10
N ILE A 80 2.05 -9.46 -4.83
CA ILE A 80 3.26 -10.11 -4.34
C ILE A 80 3.18 -10.40 -2.83
N VAL A 81 2.75 -9.43 -2.03
CA VAL A 81 2.78 -9.50 -0.57
C VAL A 81 1.59 -10.28 -0.02
N LEU A 82 0.41 -10.16 -0.62
CA LEU A 82 -0.83 -10.79 -0.14
C LEU A 82 -1.15 -12.10 -0.85
N GLN A 83 -0.12 -12.85 -1.30
CA GLN A 83 -0.31 -14.19 -1.86
C GLN A 83 -1.05 -15.08 -0.86
N GLY A 84 -2.26 -15.51 -1.20
CA GLY A 84 -3.14 -16.29 -0.31
C GLY A 84 -4.06 -15.48 0.60
N GLY A 85 -4.14 -14.15 0.43
CA GLY A 85 -5.10 -13.29 1.12
C GLY A 85 -4.75 -12.95 2.57
N SER A 86 -3.51 -13.20 3.01
CA SER A 86 -3.03 -12.89 4.35
C SER A 86 -1.63 -12.27 4.32
N LEU A 87 -1.23 -11.62 5.41
CA LEU A 87 0.12 -11.07 5.56
C LEU A 87 1.18 -12.20 5.53
N PRO A 88 2.34 -12.01 4.89
CA PRO A 88 3.38 -13.02 4.77
C PRO A 88 4.34 -12.96 5.95
N TRP A 89 4.15 -13.86 6.92
CA TRP A 89 4.98 -13.95 8.12
C TRP A 89 5.13 -15.40 8.59
N ASP A 90 6.14 -15.62 9.41
CA ASP A 90 6.29 -16.87 10.16
C ASP A 90 6.86 -16.61 11.56
N ILE A 91 6.74 -17.60 12.43
CA ILE A 91 7.26 -17.61 13.78
C ILE A 91 7.96 -18.94 14.04
N HIS A 92 9.18 -18.86 14.58
CA HIS A 92 10.02 -20.02 14.85
C HIS A 92 10.57 -19.98 16.28
N PRO A 93 10.83 -21.13 16.92
CA PRO A 93 11.62 -21.15 18.14
C PRO A 93 12.98 -20.47 17.95
N THR A 94 13.44 -19.71 18.95
CA THR A 94 14.77 -19.07 18.91
C THR A 94 15.89 -20.11 18.84
N ALA A 95 16.99 -19.78 18.16
CA ALA A 95 18.12 -20.71 17.93
C ALA A 95 18.81 -21.20 19.22
N GLN A 96 18.65 -20.45 20.31
CA GLN A 96 18.94 -20.89 21.67
C GLN A 96 17.74 -20.49 22.54
N PRO A 97 16.76 -21.38 22.76
CA PRO A 97 15.63 -21.06 23.61
C PRO A 97 16.13 -20.89 25.04
N GLN A 98 16.39 -19.64 25.45
CA GLN A 98 16.67 -19.29 26.84
C GLN A 98 15.34 -19.24 27.60
N THR A 99 14.58 -20.33 27.52
CA THR A 99 13.45 -20.54 28.42
C THR A 99 14.02 -20.54 29.83
N THR A 100 13.34 -19.94 30.79
CA THR A 100 13.73 -19.97 32.21
C THR A 100 13.86 -21.38 32.79
N MET A 101 13.45 -22.42 32.03
CA MET A 101 13.67 -23.84 32.36
C MET A 101 13.96 -24.69 31.11
N PRO A 102 15.20 -24.69 30.57
CA PRO A 102 15.59 -25.52 29.41
C PRO A 102 15.50 -27.03 29.68
N PHE A 103 15.42 -27.42 30.96
CA PHE A 103 15.37 -28.82 31.41
C PHE A 103 13.95 -29.41 31.52
N LEU A 104 12.88 -28.63 31.29
CA LEU A 104 11.50 -29.04 31.60
C LEU A 104 10.58 -29.24 30.38
N LEU A 105 10.96 -28.77 29.19
CA LEU A 105 10.15 -28.91 27.99
C LEU A 105 10.96 -29.57 26.88
N ASP A 106 10.42 -30.64 26.32
CA ASP A 106 10.96 -31.30 25.14
C ASP A 106 10.80 -30.43 23.88
N GLU A 107 11.72 -30.57 22.93
CA GLU A 107 11.75 -29.81 21.67
C GLU A 107 10.42 -29.89 20.91
N LYS A 108 9.77 -31.06 20.90
CA LYS A 108 8.46 -31.26 20.28
C LYS A 108 7.35 -30.45 20.95
N THR A 109 7.40 -30.28 22.27
CA THR A 109 6.44 -29.41 22.98
C THR A 109 6.69 -27.96 22.61
N ILE A 110 7.94 -27.51 22.51
CA ILE A 110 8.27 -26.14 22.10
C ILE A 110 7.72 -25.86 20.69
N GLU A 111 7.94 -26.78 19.74
CA GLU A 111 7.38 -26.68 18.39
C GLU A 111 5.84 -26.64 18.40
N LYS A 112 5.20 -27.49 19.20
CA LYS A 112 3.74 -27.52 19.32
C LYS A 112 3.18 -26.21 19.90
N ARG A 113 3.85 -25.64 20.90
CA ARG A 113 3.46 -24.34 21.49
C ARG A 113 3.67 -23.20 20.50
N CYS A 114 4.77 -23.22 19.74
CA CYS A 114 5.03 -22.28 18.66
C CYS A 114 3.94 -22.33 17.59
N GLU A 115 3.52 -23.53 17.20
CA GLU A 115 2.42 -23.72 16.24
C GLU A 115 1.07 -23.23 16.79
N ASN A 116 0.80 -23.40 18.08
CA ASN A 116 -0.40 -22.84 18.71
C ASN A 116 -0.38 -21.30 18.73
N MET A 117 0.76 -20.69 19.06
CA MET A 117 0.95 -19.24 18.98
C MET A 117 0.77 -18.75 17.54
N ARG A 118 1.34 -19.47 16.56
CA ARG A 118 1.17 -19.17 15.13
C ARG A 118 -0.31 -19.15 14.73
N LYS A 119 -1.07 -20.17 15.13
CA LYS A 119 -2.53 -20.23 14.87
C LYS A 119 -3.26 -19.05 15.50
N LYS A 120 -2.97 -18.74 16.76
CA LYS A 120 -3.59 -17.62 17.49
C LYS A 120 -3.36 -16.26 16.80
N ILE A 121 -2.12 -16.00 16.38
CA ILE A 121 -1.76 -14.77 15.65
C ILE A 121 -2.49 -14.76 14.30
N LYS A 122 -2.50 -15.88 13.57
CA LYS A 122 -3.19 -15.99 12.28
C LYS A 122 -4.68 -15.71 12.39
N ASP A 123 -5.36 -16.31 13.38
CA ASP A 123 -6.78 -16.10 13.64
C ASP A 123 -7.05 -14.62 13.97
N THR A 124 -6.19 -14.00 14.76
CA THR A 124 -6.31 -12.57 15.12
C THR A 124 -6.16 -11.65 13.91
N ILE A 125 -5.23 -11.93 13.00
CA ILE A 125 -5.05 -11.17 11.76
C ILE A 125 -6.30 -11.24 10.87
N GLN A 126 -6.92 -12.42 10.79
CA GLN A 126 -8.15 -12.64 10.05
C GLN A 126 -9.34 -11.92 10.70
N GLU A 127 -9.56 -12.12 12.00
CA GLU A 127 -10.66 -11.50 12.75
C GLU A 127 -10.58 -9.97 12.77
N THR A 128 -9.37 -9.41 12.83
CA THR A 128 -9.17 -7.96 12.84
C THR A 128 -9.20 -7.32 11.46
N ASN A 129 -9.19 -8.13 10.39
CA ASN A 129 -9.02 -7.69 9.01
C ASN A 129 -7.80 -6.77 8.84
N ALA A 130 -6.63 -7.21 9.32
CA ALA A 130 -5.39 -6.43 9.27
C ALA A 130 -4.91 -6.13 7.84
N VAL A 131 -5.37 -6.90 6.85
CA VAL A 131 -5.05 -6.68 5.42
C VAL A 131 -5.52 -5.31 4.95
N ARG A 132 -6.72 -4.87 5.35
CA ARG A 132 -7.28 -3.59 4.91
C ARG A 132 -6.43 -2.36 5.29
N PRO A 133 -6.07 -2.12 6.58
CA PRO A 133 -5.19 -1.01 6.92
C PRO A 133 -3.79 -1.17 6.30
N PHE A 134 -3.30 -2.40 6.10
CA PHE A 134 -2.02 -2.65 5.43
C PHE A 134 -2.05 -2.20 3.96
N THR A 135 -3.08 -2.59 3.19
CA THR A 135 -3.31 -2.14 1.80
C THR A 135 -3.39 -0.62 1.69
N ASN A 136 -4.13 0.04 2.59
CA ASN A 136 -4.18 1.51 2.63
C ASN A 136 -2.79 2.13 2.83
N SER A 137 -1.95 1.48 3.66
CA SER A 137 -0.57 1.91 3.88
C SER A 137 0.32 1.75 2.65
N ILE A 138 0.07 0.78 1.77
CA ILE A 138 0.79 0.64 0.50
C ILE A 138 0.43 1.79 -0.42
N THR A 139 -0.86 2.13 -0.50
CA THR A 139 -1.33 3.25 -1.33
C THR A 139 -0.77 4.59 -0.86
N GLU A 140 -0.84 4.90 0.44
CA GLU A 140 -0.26 6.15 0.95
C GLU A 140 1.26 6.19 0.76
N GLN A 141 1.95 5.06 0.94
CA GLN A 141 3.40 4.97 0.72
C GLN A 141 3.77 5.22 -0.74
N ALA A 142 3.02 4.68 -1.70
CA ALA A 142 3.26 4.90 -3.13
C ALA A 142 3.06 6.37 -3.55
N ILE A 143 2.11 7.06 -2.93
CA ILE A 143 1.80 8.47 -3.23
C ILE A 143 2.79 9.41 -2.53
N TYR A 144 2.93 9.32 -1.21
CA TYR A 144 3.70 10.30 -0.43
C TYR A 144 5.16 9.89 -0.24
N GLY A 145 5.51 8.62 -0.47
CA GLY A 145 6.84 8.07 -0.22
C GLY A 145 6.97 7.38 1.13
N TRP A 146 6.05 7.57 2.06
CA TRP A 146 6.01 6.85 3.33
C TRP A 146 4.58 6.64 3.81
N SER A 147 4.41 5.72 4.75
CA SER A 147 3.14 5.53 5.44
C SER A 147 3.32 5.06 6.87
N TRP A 148 2.26 5.24 7.65
CA TRP A 148 2.25 4.95 9.07
C TRP A 148 1.29 3.81 9.38
N LEU A 149 1.71 2.90 10.25
CA LEU A 149 0.83 1.92 10.88
C LEU A 149 0.91 2.06 12.39
N LYS A 150 -0.24 1.97 13.03
CA LYS A 150 -0.38 2.03 14.48
C LYS A 150 -0.79 0.66 15.02
N PHE A 151 0.01 0.10 15.91
CA PHE A 151 -0.27 -1.17 16.60
C PHE A 151 0.56 -1.30 17.89
N PRO A 152 0.09 -2.08 18.88
CA PRO A 152 -1.24 -2.70 18.92
C PRO A 152 -2.33 -1.69 19.33
N VAL A 153 -3.45 -1.67 18.61
CA VAL A 153 -4.63 -0.87 18.97
C VAL A 153 -5.74 -1.80 19.42
N LEU A 154 -6.05 -1.79 20.72
CA LEU A 154 -7.16 -2.59 21.25
C LEU A 154 -8.49 -2.08 20.72
N LYS A 155 -9.16 -2.91 19.92
CA LYS A 155 -10.51 -2.68 19.42
C LYS A 155 -11.44 -3.79 19.90
N LYS A 156 -12.70 -3.43 20.11
CA LYS A 156 -13.74 -4.37 20.50
C LYS A 156 -14.30 -5.04 19.25
N TYR A 157 -14.30 -6.36 19.24
CA TYR A 157 -14.88 -7.17 18.17
C TYR A 157 -16.06 -7.96 18.72
N GLU A 158 -17.01 -8.23 17.83
CA GLU A 158 -18.19 -9.02 18.13
C GLU A 158 -18.20 -10.21 17.17
N ARG A 159 -18.25 -11.42 17.72
CA ARG A 159 -18.42 -12.64 16.92
C ARG A 159 -19.73 -13.32 17.26
N ILE A 160 -20.35 -13.89 16.24
CA ILE A 160 -21.48 -14.79 16.42
C ILE A 160 -20.91 -16.17 16.68
N LYS A 161 -20.99 -16.63 17.93
CA LYS A 161 -20.65 -17.99 18.31
C LYS A 161 -21.91 -18.82 18.36
N PHE A 162 -21.92 -19.94 17.63
CA PHE A 162 -22.97 -20.93 17.74
C PHE A 162 -22.60 -21.91 18.84
N THR A 163 -23.45 -22.00 19.87
CA THR A 163 -23.28 -22.99 20.94
C THR A 163 -24.38 -24.03 20.79
N ALA A 164 -23.98 -25.30 20.70
CA ALA A 164 -24.92 -26.40 20.72
C ALA A 164 -25.48 -26.52 22.15
N LYS A 165 -26.80 -26.41 22.27
CA LYS A 165 -27.49 -26.67 23.53
C LYS A 165 -28.55 -27.73 23.28
N LEU A 166 -28.69 -28.64 24.22
CA LEU A 166 -29.88 -29.47 24.33
C LEU A 166 -31.04 -28.56 24.75
N PRO A 167 -32.11 -28.44 23.95
CA PRO A 167 -33.37 -27.87 24.44
C PRO A 167 -33.79 -28.61 25.70
N GLN A 168 -34.46 -27.95 26.65
CA GLN A 168 -34.97 -28.64 27.84
C GLN A 168 -35.99 -29.70 27.41
N VAL A 169 -35.56 -30.95 27.31
CA VAL A 169 -36.44 -32.09 27.03
C VAL A 169 -37.01 -32.56 28.37
N PRO A 170 -38.34 -32.61 28.57
CA PRO A 170 -38.94 -32.94 29.86
C PRO A 170 -38.59 -34.34 30.40
N PHE A 171 -38.16 -35.26 29.54
CA PHE A 171 -37.79 -36.62 29.89
C PHE A 171 -36.54 -37.03 29.11
N ILE A 172 -35.47 -37.43 29.82
CA ILE A 172 -34.27 -38.02 29.23
C ILE A 172 -34.37 -39.53 29.44
N TYR A 173 -34.54 -40.30 28.36
CA TYR A 173 -34.52 -41.75 28.39
C TYR A 173 -33.09 -42.26 28.07
N PRO A 174 -32.63 -43.39 28.65
CA PRO A 174 -31.26 -43.89 28.51
C PRO A 174 -30.83 -44.25 27.08
N ASP A 175 -31.78 -44.42 26.17
CA ASP A 175 -31.65 -44.89 24.79
C ASP A 175 -31.82 -43.78 23.74
N MET A 176 -31.99 -42.52 24.15
CA MET A 176 -32.08 -41.39 23.21
C MET A 176 -30.71 -40.98 22.66
N ASP A 177 -30.61 -40.86 21.34
CA ASP A 177 -29.47 -40.20 20.70
C ASP A 177 -29.59 -38.68 20.87
N LEU A 178 -28.88 -38.16 21.88
CA LEU A 178 -28.84 -36.73 22.22
C LEU A 178 -28.28 -35.86 21.08
N ALA A 179 -27.59 -36.46 20.09
CA ALA A 179 -27.08 -35.74 18.93
C ALA A 179 -28.20 -35.24 17.99
N GLU A 180 -29.31 -35.97 17.85
CA GLU A 180 -30.43 -35.59 16.97
C GLU A 180 -31.21 -34.36 17.48
N TYR A 181 -31.18 -34.14 18.79
CA TYR A 181 -31.88 -33.04 19.47
C TYR A 181 -31.01 -31.81 19.71
N MET A 182 -29.72 -31.86 19.37
CA MET A 182 -28.87 -30.68 19.46
C MET A 182 -29.39 -29.58 18.53
N ARG A 183 -29.54 -28.38 19.08
CA ARG A 183 -29.84 -27.16 18.32
C ARG A 183 -28.73 -26.14 18.57
N TYR A 184 -28.32 -25.47 17.51
CA TYR A 184 -27.30 -24.42 17.58
C TYR A 184 -27.98 -23.08 17.82
N PHE A 185 -27.63 -22.43 18.92
CA PHE A 185 -28.13 -21.08 19.23
C PHE A 185 -27.03 -20.05 18.98
N PRO A 186 -27.33 -18.96 18.25
CA PRO A 186 -26.38 -17.86 18.10
C PRO A 186 -26.26 -17.10 19.42
N SER A 187 -25.03 -16.82 19.82
CA SER A 187 -24.70 -15.92 20.91
C SER A 187 -23.68 -14.89 20.43
N VAL A 188 -23.88 -13.62 20.79
CA VAL A 188 -22.91 -12.56 20.48
C VAL A 188 -21.89 -12.50 21.61
N GLU A 189 -20.65 -12.86 21.30
CA GLU A 189 -19.53 -12.72 22.22
C GLU A 189 -18.75 -11.45 21.87
N LYS A 190 -18.53 -10.60 22.88
CA LYS A 190 -17.76 -9.35 22.73
C LYS A 190 -16.41 -9.52 23.40
N PHE A 191 -15.33 -9.28 22.67
CA PHE A 191 -13.98 -9.45 23.17
C PHE A 191 -13.04 -8.39 22.58
N TRP A 192 -11.90 -8.19 23.23
CA TRP A 192 -10.91 -7.20 22.82
C TRP A 192 -9.77 -7.90 22.09
N LEU A 193 -9.43 -7.38 20.90
CA LEU A 193 -8.27 -7.86 20.15
C LEU A 193 -7.30 -6.72 19.82
N PRO A 194 -5.99 -7.01 19.80
CA PRO A 194 -4.99 -6.11 19.26
C PRO A 194 -5.15 -6.03 17.74
N SER A 195 -5.56 -4.87 17.26
CA SER A 195 -5.77 -4.58 15.84
C SER A 195 -4.72 -3.59 15.33
N MET A 196 -4.62 -3.51 14.02
CA MET A 196 -3.85 -2.49 13.32
C MET A 196 -4.74 -1.33 12.90
N SER A 197 -4.17 -0.12 12.87
CA SER A 197 -4.81 1.06 12.33
C SER A 197 -3.86 1.80 11.40
N HIS A 198 -4.39 2.37 10.33
CA HIS A 198 -3.64 3.18 9.37
C HIS A 198 -3.97 4.67 9.61
N PRO A 199 -3.16 5.42 10.38
CA PRO A 199 -3.28 6.87 10.43
C PRO A 199 -2.78 7.50 9.12
N SER A 200 -3.40 8.61 8.71
CA SER A 200 -2.93 9.33 7.52
C SER A 200 -1.59 10.01 7.80
N VAL A 201 -0.71 10.07 6.80
CA VAL A 201 0.56 10.81 6.88
C VAL A 201 0.41 12.29 7.28
N TRP A 202 -0.74 12.90 7.00
CA TRP A 202 -1.05 14.30 7.36
C TRP A 202 -1.35 14.51 8.84
N ASP A 203 -1.60 13.42 9.57
CA ASP A 203 -2.03 13.44 10.96
C ASP A 203 -0.93 12.92 11.91
N VAL A 204 0.25 12.59 11.40
CA VAL A 204 1.39 12.12 12.20
C VAL A 204 2.53 13.13 12.11
N PHE A 205 3.08 13.47 13.27
CA PHE A 205 4.20 14.38 13.44
C PHE A 205 5.28 13.64 14.22
N TRP A 206 6.50 13.64 13.71
CA TRP A 206 7.61 12.95 14.32
C TRP A 206 8.87 13.77 14.15
N ASP A 207 9.88 13.44 14.93
CA ASP A 207 11.18 14.05 14.87
C ASP A 207 11.85 13.84 13.50
N LEU A 208 12.20 14.94 12.83
CA LEU A 208 12.84 14.92 11.51
C LEU A 208 14.37 15.00 11.59
N GLU A 209 14.96 15.07 12.78
CA GLU A 209 16.41 15.03 12.94
C GLU A 209 16.95 13.59 12.92
N ASP A 210 16.11 12.63 13.34
CA ASP A 210 16.45 11.20 13.36
C ASP A 210 15.84 10.42 12.20
N PHE A 211 16.64 9.51 11.63
CA PHE A 211 16.17 8.62 10.57
C PHE A 211 15.24 7.51 11.09
N ASP A 212 15.36 7.10 12.35
CA ASP A 212 14.42 6.16 12.98
C ASP A 212 13.49 6.90 13.95
N PRO A 213 12.19 7.04 13.63
CA PRO A 213 11.24 7.70 14.53
C PRO A 213 11.09 7.03 15.91
N GLN A 214 11.45 5.75 16.05
CA GLN A 214 11.46 5.08 17.35
C GLN A 214 12.55 5.67 18.28
N GLY A 215 13.65 6.15 17.71
CA GLY A 215 14.80 6.70 18.44
C GLY A 215 14.67 8.18 18.82
N GLY A 216 13.95 8.97 18.01
CA GLY A 216 13.85 10.43 18.14
C GLY A 216 13.06 10.94 19.35
N GLN A 217 12.85 12.25 19.44
CA GLN A 217 12.27 12.89 20.63
C GLN A 217 10.82 12.47 20.90
N ALA A 218 9.95 12.56 19.89
CA ALA A 218 8.55 12.19 20.03
C ALA A 218 7.92 11.76 18.70
N ILE A 219 6.87 10.93 18.79
CA ILE A 219 5.90 10.68 17.74
C ILE A 219 4.53 11.10 18.27
N ILE A 220 3.85 11.96 17.52
CA ILE A 220 2.58 12.57 17.87
C ILE A 220 1.58 12.27 16.77
N GLN A 221 0.42 11.74 17.15
CA GLN A 221 -0.70 11.54 16.23
C GLN A 221 -1.84 12.50 16.60
N ARG A 222 -2.28 13.28 15.62
CA ARG A 222 -3.49 14.08 15.68
C ARG A 222 -4.68 13.23 15.23
N ILE A 223 -5.77 13.24 16.00
CA ILE A 223 -7.01 12.53 15.67
C ILE A 223 -8.16 13.53 15.75
N PRO A 224 -8.67 14.04 14.61
CA PRO A 224 -9.80 14.94 14.62
C PRO A 224 -11.09 14.18 14.94
N VAL A 225 -11.85 14.66 15.93
CA VAL A 225 -13.08 14.03 16.44
C VAL A 225 -14.21 15.06 16.63
N THR A 226 -15.44 14.56 16.66
CA THR A 226 -16.59 15.34 17.13
C THR A 226 -16.76 15.15 18.64
N PRO A 227 -17.52 16.04 19.34
CA PRO A 227 -17.82 15.86 20.75
C PRO A 227 -18.47 14.50 21.08
N GLY A 228 -19.36 14.02 20.20
CA GLY A 228 -19.98 12.70 20.35
C GLY A 228 -19.00 11.54 20.19
N MET A 229 -18.04 11.66 19.25
CA MET A 229 -16.98 10.66 19.08
C MET A 229 -16.05 10.60 20.28
N LEU A 230 -15.64 11.76 20.81
CA LEU A 230 -14.81 11.82 22.02
C LEU A 230 -15.51 11.14 23.20
N ARG A 231 -16.81 11.40 23.38
CA ARG A 231 -17.61 10.72 24.42
C ARG A 231 -17.61 9.21 24.23
N ALA A 232 -17.90 8.71 23.03
CA ALA A 232 -17.90 7.28 22.73
C ALA A 232 -16.55 6.60 23.04
N ILE A 233 -15.42 7.20 22.62
CA ILE A 233 -14.07 6.68 22.89
C ILE A 233 -13.82 6.56 24.40
N THR A 234 -14.28 7.54 25.17
CA THR A 234 -14.05 7.60 26.62
C THR A 234 -14.96 6.66 27.40
N GLU A 235 -16.19 6.44 26.93
CA GLU A 235 -17.14 5.48 27.51
C GLU A 235 -16.75 4.03 27.26
N GLU A 236 -16.11 3.74 26.12
CA GLU A 236 -15.58 2.41 25.83
C GLU A 236 -14.40 2.01 26.73
N LYS A 237 -13.62 3.00 27.19
CA LYS A 237 -12.35 2.80 27.93
C LYS A 237 -12.26 3.70 29.17
N PRO A 238 -13.22 3.64 30.10
CA PRO A 238 -13.33 4.63 31.17
C PRO A 238 -12.14 4.62 32.14
N ALA A 239 -11.44 3.48 32.27
CA ALA A 239 -10.26 3.37 33.13
C ALA A 239 -9.02 4.12 32.60
N PHE A 240 -9.00 4.50 31.31
CA PHE A 240 -7.86 5.15 30.68
C PHE A 240 -8.02 6.67 30.53
N TYR A 241 -9.23 7.19 30.72
CA TYR A 241 -9.55 8.60 30.48
C TYR A 241 -10.08 9.30 31.72
N ASP A 242 -9.66 10.54 31.93
CA ASP A 242 -10.22 11.43 32.93
C ASP A 242 -11.56 12.01 32.44
N LYS A 243 -12.66 11.50 33.01
CA LYS A 243 -14.03 11.92 32.65
C LYS A 243 -14.27 13.41 32.89
N ALA A 244 -13.68 14.01 33.93
CA ALA A 244 -13.88 15.42 34.23
C ALA A 244 -13.20 16.30 33.17
N ALA A 245 -11.96 15.94 32.80
CA ALA A 245 -11.25 16.62 31.73
C ALA A 245 -11.97 16.49 30.38
N VAL A 246 -12.45 15.29 30.05
CA VAL A 246 -13.23 15.02 28.83
C VAL A 246 -14.51 15.85 28.76
N ASN A 247 -15.29 15.89 29.84
CA ASN A 247 -16.52 16.69 29.87
C ASN A 247 -16.22 18.17 29.74
N THR A 248 -15.14 18.65 30.37
CA THR A 248 -14.69 20.05 30.22
C THR A 248 -14.35 20.39 28.76
N VAL A 249 -13.63 19.49 28.07
CA VAL A 249 -13.33 19.64 26.63
C VAL A 249 -14.63 19.68 25.81
N ILE A 250 -15.53 18.73 26.05
CA ILE A 250 -16.80 18.67 25.33
C ILE A 250 -17.62 19.94 25.56
N ASP A 251 -17.72 20.44 26.79
CA ASP A 251 -18.51 21.61 27.12
C ASP A 251 -17.91 22.91 26.56
N LYS A 252 -16.58 23.05 26.58
CA LYS A 252 -15.89 24.19 25.98
C LYS A 252 -15.99 24.23 24.46
N PHE A 253 -16.02 23.06 23.81
CA PHE A 253 -15.85 22.95 22.35
C PHE A 253 -17.06 22.34 21.64
N LYS A 254 -18.29 22.49 22.18
CA LYS A 254 -19.52 21.97 21.55
C LYS A 254 -19.71 22.44 20.11
N ASP A 255 -19.37 23.72 19.84
CA ASP A 255 -19.56 24.39 18.55
C ASP A 255 -18.24 24.72 17.83
N ALA A 256 -17.12 24.11 18.25
CA ALA A 256 -15.83 24.36 17.63
C ALA A 256 -15.82 23.85 16.18
N SER A 257 -15.43 24.71 15.23
CA SER A 257 -15.13 24.31 13.86
C SER A 257 -13.67 23.85 13.76
N GLY A 258 -13.43 22.79 12.98
CA GLY A 258 -12.08 22.25 12.82
C GLY A 258 -11.16 23.17 12.02
N ALA A 259 -9.92 23.32 12.47
CA ALA A 259 -8.90 24.02 11.72
C ALA A 259 -8.59 23.26 10.40
N LYS A 260 -8.46 24.00 9.30
CA LYS A 260 -8.09 23.45 7.97
C LYS A 260 -6.58 23.46 7.71
N GLU A 261 -5.78 23.98 8.64
CA GLU A 261 -4.33 24.04 8.44
C GLU A 261 -3.67 22.68 8.69
N GLY A 262 -2.78 22.28 7.78
CA GLY A 262 -2.04 21.03 7.87
C GLY A 262 -2.90 19.76 7.87
N VAL A 263 -4.15 19.85 7.38
CA VAL A 263 -5.03 18.69 7.18
C VAL A 263 -4.84 18.12 5.79
N ASN A 264 -5.27 16.87 5.61
CA ASN A 264 -5.31 16.20 4.32
C ASN A 264 -5.95 17.12 3.25
N PRO A 265 -5.35 17.27 2.05
CA PRO A 265 -5.84 18.19 1.03
C PRO A 265 -7.31 17.98 0.65
N TYR A 266 -7.78 16.73 0.69
CA TYR A 266 -9.19 16.43 0.45
C TYR A 266 -10.14 17.11 1.46
N LEU A 267 -9.71 17.23 2.72
CA LEU A 267 -10.50 17.88 3.77
C LEU A 267 -10.50 19.41 3.66
N LYS A 268 -9.49 20.00 2.99
CA LYS A 268 -9.44 21.45 2.72
C LYS A 268 -10.59 21.88 1.80
N ASP A 269 -10.96 21.03 0.84
CA ASP A 269 -12.03 21.26 -0.14
C ASP A 269 -13.44 21.21 0.50
N LEU A 270 -13.58 20.70 1.73
CA LEU A 270 -14.87 20.68 2.43
C LEU A 270 -15.27 22.08 2.91
N THR A 271 -16.55 22.44 2.79
CA THR A 271 -17.09 23.74 3.27
C THR A 271 -16.83 23.91 4.77
N GLU A 272 -17.22 22.92 5.58
CA GLU A 272 -17.07 22.94 7.04
C GLU A 272 -16.49 21.63 7.57
N LEU A 273 -15.53 21.74 8.49
CA LEU A 273 -15.00 20.61 9.25
C LEU A 273 -15.76 20.46 10.56
N LYS A 274 -16.67 19.48 10.60
CA LYS A 274 -17.47 19.15 11.80
C LYS A 274 -16.64 18.53 12.94
N ARG A 275 -15.44 18.05 12.65
CA ARG A 275 -14.51 17.47 13.62
C ARG A 275 -13.62 18.56 14.20
N GLY A 276 -14.20 19.35 15.09
CA GLY A 276 -13.56 20.53 15.68
C GLY A 276 -12.56 20.25 16.79
N ILE A 277 -12.65 19.09 17.45
CA ILE A 277 -11.77 18.73 18.56
C ILE A 277 -10.63 17.86 18.04
N GLU A 278 -9.40 18.22 18.38
CA GLU A 278 -8.22 17.43 18.08
C GLU A 278 -7.78 16.66 19.31
N ILE A 279 -7.71 15.33 19.19
CA ILE A 279 -7.00 14.50 20.17
C ILE A 279 -5.55 14.38 19.72
N ILE A 280 -4.62 14.79 20.57
CA ILE A 280 -3.18 14.65 20.40
C ILE A 280 -2.74 13.44 21.22
N GLU A 281 -2.50 12.32 20.55
CA GLU A 281 -1.86 11.16 21.16
C GLU A 281 -0.35 11.33 21.11
N TYR A 282 0.26 11.47 22.28
CA TYR A 282 1.69 11.73 22.43
C TYR A 282 2.43 10.48 22.89
N SER A 283 3.53 10.15 22.20
CA SER A 283 4.50 9.11 22.57
C SER A 283 5.90 9.69 22.44
N GLY A 284 6.56 10.05 23.55
CA GLY A 284 7.84 10.75 23.47
C GLY A 284 8.55 10.92 24.81
N ARG A 285 9.77 11.44 24.76
CA ARG A 285 10.64 11.66 25.92
C ARG A 285 10.34 12.99 26.60
N VAL A 286 10.32 12.96 27.93
CA VAL A 286 10.10 14.14 28.78
C VAL A 286 11.01 14.07 29.99
N ASP A 287 11.47 15.22 30.46
CA ASP A 287 12.26 15.37 31.67
C ASP A 287 11.56 14.83 32.92
N LYS A 288 12.30 14.06 33.72
CA LYS A 288 11.86 13.52 35.02
C LYS A 288 11.38 14.61 35.98
N SER A 289 11.98 15.80 35.95
CA SER A 289 11.60 16.90 36.83
C SER A 289 10.15 17.34 36.61
N LEU A 290 9.75 17.45 35.34
CA LEU A 290 8.38 17.76 34.93
C LEU A 290 7.42 16.62 35.28
N LEU A 291 7.84 15.37 35.07
CA LEU A 291 7.02 14.19 35.41
C LEU A 291 6.76 14.06 36.91
N LYS A 292 7.76 14.35 37.75
CA LYS A 292 7.60 14.36 39.22
C LYS A 292 6.65 15.45 39.69
N LYS A 293 6.75 16.67 39.12
CA LYS A 293 5.79 17.76 39.40
C LYS A 293 4.36 17.37 39.02
N ALA A 294 4.21 16.63 37.93
CA ALA A 294 2.94 16.10 37.46
C ALA A 294 2.43 14.87 38.25
N GLY A 295 3.18 14.38 39.25
CA GLY A 295 2.80 13.22 40.05
C GLY A 295 2.87 11.88 39.30
N VAL A 296 3.66 11.79 38.24
CA VAL A 296 3.81 10.56 37.45
C VAL A 296 4.84 9.64 38.10
N GLU A 297 4.45 8.41 38.39
CA GLU A 297 5.38 7.37 38.83
C GLU A 297 6.39 7.07 37.72
N THR A 298 7.67 7.25 38.02
CA THR A 298 8.77 6.98 37.10
C THR A 298 9.68 5.91 37.67
N SER A 299 10.19 5.03 36.81
CA SER A 299 11.17 4.01 37.21
C SER A 299 12.50 4.63 37.63
N ASP A 300 13.20 4.01 38.59
CA ASP A 300 14.48 4.48 39.16
C ASP A 300 15.70 4.30 38.24
N ARG A 301 15.51 4.05 36.94
CA ARG A 301 16.61 3.85 35.98
C ARG A 301 17.52 5.09 35.86
N GLN A 302 18.75 4.92 35.37
CA GLN A 302 19.63 6.05 35.03
C GLN A 302 19.03 6.92 33.89
N GLY A 303 19.51 8.17 33.75
CA GLY A 303 19.06 9.15 32.75
C GLY A 303 18.01 10.14 33.24
N ASN A 304 17.99 11.35 32.69
CA ASN A 304 17.12 12.46 33.12
C ASN A 304 15.74 12.47 32.44
N GLU A 305 15.60 11.76 31.33
CA GLU A 305 14.35 11.70 30.58
C GLU A 305 13.65 10.35 30.73
N ARG A 306 12.33 10.36 30.53
CA ARG A 306 11.49 9.18 30.43
C ARG A 306 10.55 9.28 29.26
N GLU A 307 10.35 8.14 28.62
CA GLU A 307 9.36 8.00 27.58
C GLU A 307 7.98 7.80 28.21
N ILE A 308 7.02 8.62 27.79
CA ILE A 308 5.65 8.58 28.28
C ILE A 308 4.67 8.42 27.13
N LEU A 309 3.52 7.86 27.46
CA LEU A 309 2.34 7.78 26.61
C LEU A 309 1.23 8.59 27.29
N CYS A 310 0.67 9.57 26.61
CA CYS A 310 -0.47 10.35 27.10
C CYS A 310 -1.38 10.79 25.94
N ALA A 311 -2.53 11.36 26.25
CA ALA A 311 -3.39 11.96 25.24
C ALA A 311 -4.00 13.26 25.76
N LEU A 312 -3.96 14.28 24.91
CA LEU A 312 -4.56 15.58 25.16
C LEU A 312 -5.70 15.80 24.17
N ALA A 313 -6.75 16.52 24.57
CA ALA A 313 -7.79 16.94 23.65
C ALA A 313 -8.03 18.44 23.77
N GLY A 314 -8.25 19.09 22.64
CA GLY A 314 -8.38 20.53 22.58
C GLY A 314 -8.82 21.03 21.23
N ALA A 315 -9.15 22.31 21.15
CA ALA A 315 -9.40 23.02 19.90
C ALA A 315 -8.86 24.44 20.01
N GLY A 316 -8.42 25.03 18.89
CA GLY A 316 -8.01 26.43 18.84
C GLY A 316 -6.79 26.79 19.71
N GLY A 317 -5.89 25.83 19.99
CA GLY A 317 -4.68 26.05 20.78
C GLY A 317 -4.83 25.82 22.29
N GLU A 318 -6.06 25.62 22.81
CA GLU A 318 -6.26 25.23 24.21
C GLU A 318 -6.47 23.71 24.32
N TYR A 319 -5.59 23.04 25.07
CA TYR A 319 -5.64 21.59 25.28
C TYR A 319 -5.81 21.21 26.75
N PHE A 320 -6.40 20.03 26.97
CA PHE A 320 -6.61 19.39 28.27
C PHE A 320 -6.08 17.96 28.24
N MET A 321 -5.44 17.53 29.32
CA MET A 321 -4.98 16.15 29.46
C MET A 321 -6.20 15.24 29.68
N ILE A 322 -6.52 14.39 28.71
CA ILE A 322 -7.65 13.45 28.80
C ILE A 322 -7.21 12.04 29.18
N ARG A 323 -5.99 11.63 28.82
CA ARG A 323 -5.38 10.37 29.24
C ARG A 323 -4.12 10.72 30.04
N PRO A 324 -4.12 10.47 31.37
CA PRO A 324 -2.97 10.77 32.21
C PRO A 324 -1.67 10.15 31.68
N PRO A 325 -0.55 10.86 31.80
CA PRO A 325 0.75 10.36 31.36
C PRO A 325 1.15 9.10 32.13
N LYS A 326 1.55 8.07 31.39
CA LYS A 326 2.13 6.83 31.92
C LYS A 326 3.47 6.54 31.26
N GLU A 327 4.45 6.11 32.04
CA GLU A 327 5.75 5.69 31.50
C GLU A 327 5.56 4.51 30.53
N ASN A 328 6.22 4.57 29.37
CA ASN A 328 6.22 3.46 28.42
C ASN A 328 7.04 2.29 28.99
N ARG A 329 6.35 1.24 29.41
CA ARG A 329 6.94 0.01 29.97
C ARG A 329 7.02 -1.14 28.98
N LEU A 330 6.68 -0.91 27.70
CA LEU A 330 6.79 -1.95 26.68
C LEU A 330 8.24 -2.43 26.53
N PRO A 331 8.45 -3.73 26.25
CA PRO A 331 9.77 -4.25 25.89
C PRO A 331 10.40 -3.40 24.77
N MET A 332 11.71 -3.11 24.91
CA MET A 332 12.47 -2.20 24.02
C MET A 332 11.94 -0.75 23.94
N LYS A 333 10.97 -0.36 24.78
CA LYS A 333 10.32 0.97 24.78
C LYS A 333 9.78 1.40 23.41
N ARG A 334 9.35 0.44 22.59
CA ARG A 334 8.82 0.73 21.25
C ARG A 334 7.57 1.60 21.34
N ARG A 335 7.46 2.54 20.40
CA ARG A 335 6.30 3.41 20.23
C ARG A 335 5.23 2.68 19.39
N PRO A 336 3.94 2.99 19.57
CA PRO A 336 2.88 2.31 18.83
C PRO A 336 2.81 2.63 17.33
N LEU A 337 3.55 3.62 16.84
CA LEU A 337 3.50 4.12 15.46
C LEU A 337 4.77 3.74 14.72
N TRP A 338 4.61 3.08 13.56
CA TRP A 338 5.69 2.58 12.72
C TRP A 338 5.62 3.21 11.33
N ILE A 339 6.72 3.81 10.90
CA ILE A 339 6.87 4.34 9.55
C ILE A 339 7.31 3.20 8.62
N SER A 340 6.89 3.23 7.36
CA SER A 340 7.59 2.51 6.31
C SER A 340 7.74 3.35 5.07
N ARG A 341 8.88 3.26 4.39
CA ARG A 341 9.25 4.13 3.26
C ARG A 341 9.25 3.37 1.93
N TRP A 342 8.78 4.04 0.88
CA TRP A 342 8.82 3.56 -0.49
C TRP A 342 10.28 3.46 -0.95
N GLU A 343 10.94 4.61 -0.99
CA GLU A 343 12.38 4.74 -1.23
C GLU A 343 12.97 5.61 -0.13
N TYR A 344 14.17 5.25 0.34
CA TYR A 344 14.89 6.04 1.32
C TYR A 344 15.62 7.18 0.63
N GLY A 345 15.38 8.41 1.09
CA GLY A 345 16.24 9.54 0.78
C GLY A 345 17.56 9.46 1.54
N VAL A 346 18.62 10.03 0.99
CA VAL A 346 19.91 10.10 1.65
C VAL A 346 19.85 11.21 2.70
N HIS A 347 20.02 10.85 3.98
CA HIS A 347 19.89 11.78 5.12
C HIS A 347 18.53 12.45 5.27
N GLU A 348 17.49 11.92 4.61
CA GLU A 348 16.13 12.41 4.75
C GLU A 348 15.30 11.40 5.54
N PRO A 349 14.65 11.81 6.65
CA PRO A 349 13.79 10.92 7.43
C PRO A 349 12.49 10.58 6.70
N GLY A 350 12.10 11.40 5.71
CA GLY A 350 11.01 11.12 4.81
C GLY A 350 11.33 9.96 3.85
N GLY A 351 10.34 9.61 3.04
CA GLY A 351 10.55 8.71 1.91
C GLY A 351 10.20 9.42 0.61
N ILE A 352 10.66 8.87 -0.52
CA ILE A 352 10.37 9.42 -1.84
C ILE A 352 9.34 8.52 -2.52
N GLY A 353 8.21 9.12 -2.92
CA GLY A 353 7.11 8.41 -3.58
C GLY A 353 7.22 8.44 -5.09
N ILE A 354 6.36 7.68 -5.77
CA ILE A 354 6.31 7.65 -7.24
C ILE A 354 6.05 9.04 -7.83
N PRO A 355 5.07 9.84 -7.31
CA PRO A 355 4.81 11.17 -7.86
C PRO A 355 6.01 12.12 -7.80
N GLU A 356 6.84 12.04 -6.75
CA GLU A 356 8.02 12.87 -6.62
C GLU A 356 9.12 12.42 -7.61
N ASN A 357 9.34 11.11 -7.73
CA ASN A 357 10.33 10.57 -8.68
C ASN A 357 10.07 10.99 -10.13
N MET A 358 8.81 10.95 -10.58
CA MET A 358 8.45 11.27 -11.97
C MET A 358 7.89 12.68 -12.17
N LYS A 359 8.13 13.59 -11.22
CA LYS A 359 7.54 14.94 -11.20
C LYS A 359 7.86 15.71 -12.49
N ASP A 360 9.12 15.68 -12.91
CA ASP A 360 9.59 16.41 -14.09
C ASP A 360 9.08 15.76 -15.37
N ALA A 361 9.13 14.42 -15.49
CA ALA A 361 8.53 13.72 -16.60
C ALA A 361 7.02 13.98 -16.73
N GLN A 362 6.28 14.01 -15.61
CA GLN A 362 4.85 14.35 -15.60
C GLN A 362 4.58 15.78 -16.08
N GLN A 363 5.44 16.74 -15.72
CA GLN A 363 5.36 18.10 -16.24
C GLN A 363 5.66 18.15 -17.75
N MET A 364 6.67 17.42 -18.22
CA MET A 364 7.01 17.30 -19.64
C MET A 364 5.83 16.73 -20.44
N ILE A 365 5.27 15.60 -20.01
CA ILE A 365 4.09 14.96 -20.63
C ILE A 365 2.95 15.99 -20.75
N ASN A 366 2.60 16.62 -19.64
CA ASN A 366 1.51 17.60 -19.61
C ASN A 366 1.79 18.80 -20.53
N SER A 367 3.02 19.31 -20.54
CA SER A 367 3.41 20.45 -21.38
C SER A 367 3.32 20.12 -22.87
N ALA A 368 3.78 18.92 -23.26
CA ALA A 368 3.77 18.46 -24.65
C ALA A 368 2.35 18.17 -25.14
N TYR A 369 1.54 17.47 -24.34
CA TYR A 369 0.13 17.19 -24.67
C TYR A 369 -0.70 18.46 -24.82
N ARG A 370 -0.49 19.46 -23.97
CA ARG A 370 -1.20 20.75 -24.09
C ARG A 370 -0.85 21.45 -25.39
N ARG A 371 0.44 21.55 -25.72
CA ARG A 371 0.90 22.13 -26.99
C ARG A 371 0.39 21.37 -28.20
N LEU A 372 0.33 20.04 -28.11
CA LEU A 372 -0.21 19.18 -29.16
C LEU A 372 -1.68 19.52 -29.42
N ILE A 373 -2.50 19.58 -28.38
CA ILE A 373 -3.93 19.92 -28.49
C ILE A 373 -4.11 21.33 -29.02
N ASP A 374 -3.33 22.30 -28.53
CA ASP A 374 -3.39 23.69 -28.99
C ASP A 374 -3.04 23.79 -30.48
N ASN A 375 -1.99 23.11 -30.93
CA ASN A 375 -1.61 23.09 -32.34
C ASN A 375 -2.66 22.41 -33.21
N LYS A 376 -3.15 21.22 -32.81
CA LYS A 376 -4.23 20.52 -33.52
C LYS A 376 -5.52 21.34 -33.57
N SER A 377 -5.83 22.09 -32.51
CA SER A 377 -6.99 22.97 -32.48
C SER A 377 -6.85 24.14 -33.47
N LEU A 378 -5.65 24.70 -33.61
CA LEU A 378 -5.39 25.74 -34.60
C LEU A 378 -5.37 25.20 -36.03
N ALA A 379 -4.65 24.11 -36.29
CA ALA A 379 -4.54 23.51 -37.62
C ALA A 379 -5.86 22.92 -38.12
N GLY A 380 -6.65 22.32 -37.20
CA GLY A 380 -7.96 21.74 -37.51
C GLY A 380 -9.08 22.76 -37.74
N ASN A 381 -8.86 24.03 -37.40
CA ASN A 381 -9.82 25.11 -37.64
C ASN A 381 -9.39 25.97 -38.83
N LEU A 382 -10.31 26.21 -39.76
CA LEU A 382 -10.11 27.19 -40.82
C LEU A 382 -10.27 28.61 -40.25
N MET A 383 -9.23 29.42 -40.37
CA MET A 383 -9.27 30.83 -39.99
C MET A 383 -9.67 31.68 -41.21
N LEU A 384 -10.52 32.67 -40.98
CA LEU A 384 -10.87 33.65 -42.01
C LEU A 384 -9.87 34.81 -41.94
N ALA A 385 -9.11 35.00 -43.01
CA ALA A 385 -8.23 36.15 -43.21
C ALA A 385 -8.79 37.02 -44.34
N GLY A 386 -8.78 38.33 -44.16
CA GLY A 386 -9.33 39.24 -45.16
C GLY A 386 -8.91 40.68 -44.93
N LYS A 387 -9.04 41.49 -45.98
CA LYS A 387 -8.79 42.94 -45.91
C LYS A 387 -10.11 43.67 -45.85
N SER A 388 -10.37 44.38 -44.76
CA SER A 388 -11.61 45.14 -44.59
C SER A 388 -11.82 46.21 -45.68
N SER A 389 -10.74 46.74 -46.27
CA SER A 389 -10.79 47.70 -47.38
C SER A 389 -11.38 47.14 -48.69
N ASN A 390 -11.35 45.82 -48.84
CA ASN A 390 -11.80 45.12 -50.04
C ASN A 390 -13.27 44.69 -49.94
N LEU A 391 -13.91 44.95 -48.79
CA LEU A 391 -15.34 44.76 -48.55
C LEU A 391 -16.07 46.09 -48.73
N ALA A 392 -17.34 46.06 -49.12
CA ALA A 392 -18.17 47.27 -49.17
C ALA A 392 -18.32 47.89 -47.76
N PRO A 393 -18.44 49.23 -47.64
CA PRO A 393 -18.55 49.91 -46.35
C PRO A 393 -19.71 49.39 -45.49
N GLY A 394 -19.43 49.00 -44.25
CA GLY A 394 -20.44 48.53 -43.29
C GLY A 394 -20.75 47.02 -43.34
N VAL A 395 -20.12 46.26 -44.25
CA VAL A 395 -20.32 44.81 -44.33
C VAL A 395 -19.50 44.06 -43.28
N SER A 396 -20.16 43.23 -42.47
CA SER A 396 -19.49 42.34 -41.51
C SER A 396 -18.90 41.11 -42.24
N PRO A 397 -17.61 40.77 -42.00
CA PRO A 397 -16.93 39.65 -42.66
C PRO A 397 -17.35 38.28 -42.13
N ASN A 398 -18.13 38.20 -41.05
CA ASN A 398 -18.52 36.93 -40.45
C ASN A 398 -19.47 36.15 -41.37
N PRO A 399 -19.14 34.92 -41.77
CA PRO A 399 -19.97 34.13 -42.68
C PRO A 399 -21.15 33.50 -41.95
N SER A 400 -22.29 33.42 -42.61
CA SER A 400 -23.46 32.65 -42.18
C SER A 400 -24.10 31.99 -43.40
N PRO A 401 -24.77 30.82 -43.25
CA PRO A 401 -25.40 30.13 -44.38
C PRO A 401 -26.31 31.06 -45.19
N GLY A 402 -26.12 31.10 -46.52
CA GLY A 402 -26.91 31.92 -47.44
C GLY A 402 -26.60 33.43 -47.46
N LYS A 403 -25.59 33.92 -46.71
CA LYS A 403 -25.24 35.34 -46.67
C LYS A 403 -24.50 35.78 -47.94
N TRP A 404 -25.07 36.77 -48.62
CA TRP A 404 -24.41 37.50 -49.70
C TRP A 404 -23.42 38.52 -49.11
N ILE A 405 -22.19 38.53 -49.61
CA ILE A 405 -21.14 39.49 -49.20
C ILE A 405 -20.78 40.35 -50.40
N GLU A 406 -20.97 41.65 -50.25
CA GLU A 406 -20.65 42.63 -51.28
C GLU A 406 -19.18 43.06 -51.20
N LEU A 407 -18.49 42.99 -52.34
CA LEU A 407 -17.08 43.37 -52.48
C LEU A 407 -16.96 44.82 -52.98
N ALA A 408 -15.84 45.46 -52.71
CA ALA A 408 -15.56 46.79 -53.25
C ALA A 408 -15.40 46.72 -54.80
N GLU A 409 -15.83 47.76 -55.52
CA GLU A 409 -15.89 47.77 -56.99
C GLU A 409 -14.55 47.48 -57.70
N HIS A 410 -13.43 47.80 -57.06
CA HIS A 410 -12.08 47.58 -57.60
C HIS A 410 -11.57 46.14 -57.40
N VAL A 411 -12.32 45.28 -56.70
CA VAL A 411 -11.92 43.92 -56.34
C VAL A 411 -12.54 42.92 -57.31
N GLN A 412 -11.72 42.26 -58.13
CA GLN A 412 -12.19 41.29 -59.12
C GLN A 412 -12.23 39.85 -58.60
N ASP A 413 -11.40 39.49 -57.62
CA ASP A 413 -11.32 38.13 -57.06
C ASP A 413 -11.72 38.12 -55.58
N VAL A 414 -12.70 37.29 -55.23
CA VAL A 414 -13.16 37.04 -53.85
C VAL A 414 -12.00 36.67 -52.94
N ARG A 415 -11.01 35.89 -53.42
CA ARG A 415 -9.85 35.45 -52.62
C ARG A 415 -8.98 36.60 -52.13
N SER A 416 -8.99 37.72 -52.85
CA SER A 416 -8.24 38.93 -52.47
C SER A 416 -8.95 39.75 -51.39
N ALA A 417 -10.24 39.49 -51.15
CA ALA A 417 -11.02 40.10 -50.07
C ALA A 417 -11.16 39.19 -48.85
N LEU A 418 -11.45 37.90 -49.07
CA LEU A 418 -11.65 36.89 -48.04
C LEU A 418 -10.98 35.57 -48.45
N GLN A 419 -10.14 35.04 -47.57
CA GLN A 419 -9.45 33.78 -47.76
C GLN A 419 -9.52 32.92 -46.51
N TRP A 420 -9.77 31.63 -46.71
CA TRP A 420 -9.60 30.62 -45.67
C TRP A 420 -8.13 30.24 -45.57
N PHE A 421 -7.56 30.34 -44.37
CA PHE A 421 -6.21 29.95 -44.06
C PHE A 421 -6.23 28.90 -42.94
N SER A 422 -5.48 27.81 -43.14
CA SER A 422 -5.23 26.80 -42.10
C SER A 422 -3.76 26.91 -41.67
N PRO A 423 -3.48 27.16 -40.38
CA PRO A 423 -2.13 27.06 -39.84
C PRO A 423 -1.53 25.66 -40.09
N PRO A 424 -0.24 25.54 -40.39
CA PRO A 424 0.39 24.24 -40.58
C PRO A 424 0.38 23.41 -39.28
N ASP A 425 0.14 22.12 -39.44
CA ASP A 425 0.23 21.14 -38.36
C ASP A 425 1.70 20.77 -38.12
N ILE A 426 2.19 20.99 -36.90
CA ILE A 426 3.56 20.67 -36.47
C ILE A 426 3.57 19.66 -35.32
N SER A 427 2.51 18.85 -35.23
CA SER A 427 2.27 17.93 -34.12
C SER A 427 3.24 16.75 -34.05
N ASP A 428 3.86 16.36 -35.16
CA ASP A 428 4.66 15.13 -35.22
C ASP A 428 5.84 15.17 -34.24
N GLY A 429 6.58 16.29 -34.19
CA GLY A 429 7.67 16.46 -33.24
C GLY A 429 7.22 16.50 -31.77
N LEU A 430 5.95 16.87 -31.50
CA LEU A 430 5.38 16.84 -30.16
C LEU A 430 5.02 15.42 -29.73
N ILE A 431 4.62 14.55 -30.66
CA ILE A 431 4.38 13.13 -30.39
C ILE A 431 5.69 12.44 -29.98
N ASP A 432 6.79 12.73 -30.66
CA ASP A 432 8.11 12.19 -30.30
C ASP A 432 8.54 12.64 -28.90
N LEU A 433 8.29 13.91 -28.56
CA LEU A 433 8.56 14.43 -27.21
C LEU A 433 7.69 13.75 -26.14
N ILE A 434 6.42 13.48 -26.43
CA ILE A 434 5.53 12.74 -25.54
C ILE A 434 6.08 11.33 -25.28
N ASN A 435 6.47 10.61 -26.34
CA ASN A 435 7.03 9.26 -26.23
C ASN A 435 8.32 9.25 -25.40
N LEU A 436 9.19 10.24 -25.59
CA LEU A 436 10.41 10.40 -24.78
C LEU A 436 10.08 10.69 -23.31
N ALA A 437 9.13 11.58 -23.05
CA ALA A 437 8.73 11.95 -21.69
C ALA A 437 8.06 10.77 -20.95
N GLU A 438 7.24 9.97 -21.63
CA GLU A 438 6.70 8.73 -21.06
C GLU A 438 7.80 7.72 -20.71
N ARG A 439 8.84 7.61 -21.54
CA ARG A 439 9.98 6.76 -21.26
C ARG A 439 10.75 7.25 -20.03
N PHE A 440 10.98 8.56 -19.87
CA PHE A 440 11.55 9.09 -18.64
C PHE A 440 10.68 8.79 -17.42
N ALA A 441 9.36 8.92 -17.54
CA ALA A 441 8.44 8.51 -16.48
C ALA A 441 8.54 6.99 -16.13
N ASP A 442 8.79 6.13 -17.12
CA ASP A 442 9.06 4.70 -16.89
C ASP A 442 10.37 4.46 -16.12
N GLU A 443 11.44 5.15 -16.52
CA GLU A 443 12.78 5.02 -15.95
C GLU A 443 12.86 5.62 -14.52
N GLU A 444 12.35 6.84 -14.33
CA GLU A 444 12.35 7.56 -13.04
C GLU A 444 11.47 6.87 -11.99
N ALA A 445 10.27 6.41 -12.38
CA ALA A 445 9.39 5.68 -11.47
C ALA A 445 9.85 4.23 -11.23
N ASN A 446 10.85 3.74 -11.97
CA ASN A 446 11.29 2.35 -11.96
C ASN A 446 10.15 1.33 -12.20
N LEU A 447 9.17 1.69 -13.03
CA LEU A 447 7.95 0.90 -13.29
C LEU A 447 7.75 0.70 -14.79
N PRO A 448 8.32 -0.36 -15.38
CA PRO A 448 8.18 -0.64 -16.81
C PRO A 448 6.71 -0.81 -17.25
N LYS A 449 6.40 -0.46 -18.51
CA LYS A 449 5.04 -0.60 -19.09
C LYS A 449 4.46 -2.02 -19.01
N ILE A 450 5.31 -3.04 -19.02
CA ILE A 450 4.88 -4.45 -18.88
C ILE A 450 4.13 -4.69 -17.57
N LEU A 451 4.51 -4.02 -16.47
CA LEU A 451 3.81 -4.12 -15.18
C LEU A 451 2.44 -3.41 -15.20
N GLN A 452 2.21 -2.54 -16.17
CA GLN A 452 0.96 -1.78 -16.31
C GLN A 452 -0.07 -2.53 -17.17
N GLY A 453 0.27 -3.71 -17.69
CA GLY A 453 -0.58 -4.46 -18.61
C GLY A 453 -0.59 -3.90 -20.04
N GLU A 454 0.22 -2.87 -20.32
CA GLU A 454 0.40 -2.36 -21.67
C GLU A 454 1.41 -3.24 -22.43
N THR A 455 1.06 -3.59 -23.66
CA THR A 455 1.98 -4.24 -24.57
C THR A 455 3.01 -3.20 -25.01
N ALA A 456 4.23 -3.32 -24.49
CA ALA A 456 5.36 -2.55 -24.99
C ALA A 456 5.49 -2.74 -26.51
N GLN A 457 6.03 -1.74 -27.20
CA GLN A 457 6.32 -1.81 -28.64
C GLN A 457 7.25 -2.99 -28.99
N TYR A 458 8.02 -3.46 -28.00
CA TYR A 458 8.73 -4.74 -28.02
C TYR A 458 7.92 -5.80 -27.26
N GLN A 459 7.20 -6.65 -28.00
CA GLN A 459 6.52 -7.82 -27.42
C GLN A 459 7.52 -8.97 -27.30
N PRO A 460 7.74 -9.54 -26.10
CA PRO A 460 8.51 -10.78 -25.98
C PRO A 460 7.84 -11.87 -26.81
N LYS A 461 8.62 -12.56 -27.64
CA LYS A 461 8.09 -13.59 -28.56
C LYS A 461 7.88 -14.93 -27.88
N THR A 462 8.44 -15.11 -26.68
CA THR A 462 8.34 -16.33 -25.90
C THR A 462 7.88 -16.05 -24.47
N ALA A 463 7.17 -17.00 -23.87
CA ALA A 463 6.79 -16.94 -22.45
C ALA A 463 8.02 -16.83 -21.52
N PHE A 464 9.16 -17.37 -21.95
CA PHE A 464 10.42 -17.27 -21.22
C PHE A 464 11.00 -15.85 -21.22
N GLU A 465 11.05 -15.18 -22.37
CA GLU A 465 11.48 -13.77 -22.47
C GLU A 465 10.56 -12.86 -21.63
N MET A 466 9.24 -13.11 -21.67
CA MET A 466 8.28 -12.36 -20.85
C MET A 466 8.54 -12.54 -19.35
N ALA A 467 8.78 -13.78 -18.90
CA ALA A 467 9.13 -14.06 -17.51
C ALA A 467 10.45 -13.40 -17.08
N GLN A 468 11.45 -13.36 -17.96
CA GLN A 468 12.73 -12.70 -17.70
C GLN A 468 12.59 -11.18 -17.60
N LEU A 469 11.78 -10.56 -18.46
CA LEU A 469 11.47 -9.12 -18.39
C LEU A 469 10.71 -8.77 -17.10
N LEU A 470 9.70 -9.57 -16.74
CA LEU A 470 8.95 -9.39 -15.48
C LEU A 470 9.86 -9.53 -14.25
N LYS A 471 10.82 -10.47 -14.27
CA LYS A 471 11.83 -10.61 -13.22
C LYS A 471 12.68 -9.33 -13.07
N SER A 472 13.16 -8.79 -14.18
CA SER A 472 13.93 -7.54 -14.15
C SER A 472 13.09 -6.36 -13.66
N ALA A 473 11.83 -6.28 -14.11
CA ALA A 473 10.90 -5.21 -13.73
C ALA A 473 10.56 -5.22 -12.23
N ASN A 474 10.40 -6.40 -11.64
CA ASN A 474 10.05 -6.54 -10.22
C ASN A 474 11.21 -6.33 -9.24
N LYS A 475 12.46 -6.24 -9.73
CA LYS A 475 13.63 -6.05 -8.86
C LYS A 475 13.55 -4.77 -8.03
N THR A 476 13.00 -3.70 -8.58
CA THR A 476 12.88 -2.42 -7.86
C THR A 476 11.80 -2.48 -6.78
N LEU A 477 10.64 -3.07 -7.10
CA LEU A 477 9.56 -3.33 -6.13
C LEU A 477 10.02 -4.22 -4.97
N SER A 478 11.01 -5.08 -5.21
CA SER A 478 11.57 -5.95 -4.16
C SER A 478 12.14 -5.13 -2.99
N LYS A 479 12.73 -3.95 -3.22
CA LYS A 479 13.21 -3.09 -2.12
C LYS A 479 12.06 -2.57 -1.27
N VAL A 480 10.97 -2.13 -1.91
CA VAL A 480 9.75 -1.66 -1.23
C VAL A 480 9.14 -2.78 -0.39
N ILE A 481 9.07 -4.00 -0.92
CA ILE A 481 8.57 -5.17 -0.20
C ILE A 481 9.44 -5.47 1.03
N ARG A 482 10.77 -5.40 0.90
CA ARG A 482 11.68 -5.55 2.04
C ARG A 482 11.42 -4.50 3.12
N ASN A 483 11.22 -3.25 2.74
CA ASN A 483 10.89 -2.18 3.69
C ASN A 483 9.58 -2.46 4.41
N LYS A 484 8.53 -2.87 3.69
CA LYS A 484 7.25 -3.27 4.28
C LYS A 484 7.38 -4.44 5.25
N ASP A 485 8.16 -5.45 4.88
CA ASP A 485 8.42 -6.61 5.72
C ASP A 485 9.07 -6.21 7.04
N SER A 486 10.20 -5.48 6.98
CA SER A 486 11.00 -5.14 8.15
C SER A 486 10.40 -4.01 9.01
N GLU A 487 9.71 -3.04 8.41
CA GLU A 487 9.23 -1.85 9.12
C GLU A 487 7.75 -1.93 9.54
N HIS A 488 6.92 -2.70 8.83
CA HIS A 488 5.48 -2.81 9.08
C HIS A 488 5.06 -4.22 9.54
N ILE A 489 5.36 -5.26 8.77
CA ILE A 489 4.88 -6.63 9.05
C ILE A 489 5.57 -7.21 10.28
N GLU A 490 6.90 -7.26 10.30
CA GLU A 490 7.67 -7.87 11.40
C GLU A 490 7.38 -7.19 12.75
N PRO A 491 7.36 -5.84 12.86
CA PRO A 491 6.99 -5.18 14.12
C PRO A 491 5.53 -5.41 14.51
N TYR A 492 4.61 -5.53 13.55
CA TYR A 492 3.21 -5.85 13.84
C TYR A 492 3.06 -7.25 14.43
N ILE A 493 3.66 -8.28 13.80
CA ILE A 493 3.63 -9.65 14.31
C ILE A 493 4.32 -9.73 15.67
N GLN A 494 5.46 -9.08 15.84
CA GLN A 494 6.14 -9.01 17.12
C GLN A 494 5.27 -8.34 18.20
N SER A 495 4.50 -7.30 17.84
CA SER A 495 3.57 -6.65 18.77
C SER A 495 2.43 -7.57 19.20
N LEU A 496 1.91 -8.41 18.29
CA LEU A 496 0.89 -9.41 18.60
C LEU A 496 1.46 -10.50 19.51
N TYR A 497 2.65 -11.00 19.20
CA TYR A 497 3.36 -11.97 20.04
C TYR A 497 3.57 -11.44 21.45
N VAL A 498 4.14 -10.24 21.60
CA VAL A 498 4.35 -9.59 22.92
C VAL A 498 3.01 -9.39 23.65
N TYR A 499 1.96 -9.00 22.94
CA TYR A 499 0.63 -8.87 23.52
C TYR A 499 0.12 -10.20 24.09
N PHE A 500 0.18 -11.30 23.32
CA PHE A 500 -0.29 -12.60 23.79
C PHE A 500 0.58 -13.17 24.91
N MET A 501 1.89 -12.92 24.91
CA MET A 501 2.76 -13.33 26.01
C MET A 501 2.42 -12.64 27.34
N ILE A 502 1.97 -11.38 27.30
CA ILE A 502 1.63 -10.59 28.48
C ILE A 502 0.16 -10.81 28.92
N ALA A 503 -0.77 -10.79 27.97
CA ALA A 503 -2.20 -10.69 28.25
C ALA A 503 -2.96 -12.02 28.20
N ASP A 504 -2.49 -13.01 27.44
CA ASP A 504 -3.18 -14.30 27.33
C ASP A 504 -2.85 -15.21 28.52
N THR A 505 -3.87 -15.94 28.97
CA THR A 505 -3.77 -16.86 30.11
C THR A 505 -3.34 -18.26 29.71
N ASP A 506 -3.39 -18.61 28.42
CA ASP A 506 -2.98 -19.94 27.97
C ASP A 506 -1.45 -20.10 28.03
N GLU A 507 -0.96 -21.01 28.87
CA GLU A 507 0.47 -21.33 28.98
C GLU A 507 0.97 -22.18 27.79
N ASN A 508 0.07 -22.83 27.03
CA ASN A 508 0.42 -23.68 25.89
C ASN A 508 0.77 -22.90 24.62
N ILE A 509 0.64 -21.57 24.64
CA ILE A 509 1.14 -20.72 23.56
C ILE A 509 2.46 -20.06 23.95
N LYS A 510 2.81 -20.01 25.24
CA LYS A 510 3.97 -19.26 25.73
C LYS A 510 5.28 -20.01 25.49
N GLY A 511 6.26 -19.28 24.99
CA GLY A 511 7.61 -19.75 24.70
C GLY A 511 8.46 -18.59 24.18
N ASP A 512 9.75 -18.85 23.94
CA ASP A 512 10.66 -17.88 23.32
C ASP A 512 10.71 -18.12 21.81
N TYR A 513 10.16 -17.18 21.05
CA TYR A 513 10.04 -17.29 19.60
C TYR A 513 10.57 -16.04 18.89
N ALA A 514 11.11 -16.25 17.70
CA ALA A 514 11.47 -15.21 16.76
C ALA A 514 10.38 -15.07 15.69
N CYS A 515 9.86 -13.86 15.53
CA CYS A 515 8.91 -13.51 14.46
C CYS A 515 9.69 -12.95 13.27
N HIS A 516 9.40 -13.42 12.07
CA HIS A 516 10.02 -12.91 10.84
C HIS A 516 8.97 -12.69 9.75
N ALA A 517 9.15 -11.62 8.99
CA ALA A 517 8.39 -11.41 7.76
C ALA A 517 8.98 -12.28 6.63
N THR A 518 8.11 -12.89 5.84
CA THR A 518 8.51 -13.85 4.79
C THR A 518 8.19 -13.36 3.37
N GLY A 519 7.61 -12.17 3.21
CA GLY A 519 7.15 -11.65 1.92
C GLY A 519 8.26 -11.54 0.88
N PHE A 520 9.34 -10.84 1.21
CA PHE A 520 10.48 -10.62 0.34
C PHE A 520 11.21 -11.94 0.00
N ASN A 521 11.50 -12.75 1.01
CA ASN A 521 12.25 -13.99 0.84
C ASN A 521 11.44 -15.00 0.02
N SER A 522 10.16 -15.21 0.34
CA SER A 522 9.29 -16.12 -0.42
C SER A 522 9.14 -15.68 -1.88
N PHE A 523 9.05 -14.37 -2.13
CA PHE A 523 8.99 -13.82 -3.47
C PHE A 523 10.28 -14.04 -4.27
N MET A 524 11.44 -13.70 -3.69
CA MET A 524 12.74 -13.92 -4.31
C MET A 524 13.01 -15.40 -4.55
N ASP A 525 12.70 -16.25 -3.56
CA ASP A 525 12.88 -17.70 -3.66
C ASP A 525 12.01 -18.27 -4.78
N LYS A 526 10.74 -17.87 -4.88
CA LYS A 526 9.85 -18.31 -5.97
C LYS A 526 10.41 -17.89 -7.33
N GLN A 527 10.91 -16.67 -7.48
CA GLN A 527 11.49 -16.20 -8.75
C GLN A 527 12.81 -16.89 -9.11
N VAL A 528 13.74 -16.99 -8.16
CA VAL A 528 15.05 -17.63 -8.37
C VAL A 528 14.86 -19.12 -8.64
N ARG A 529 13.99 -19.80 -7.87
CA ARG A 529 13.67 -21.21 -8.07
C ARG A 529 13.03 -21.45 -9.42
N ALA A 530 12.01 -20.67 -9.81
CA ALA A 530 11.38 -20.81 -11.13
C ALA A 530 12.38 -20.64 -12.28
N THR A 531 13.24 -19.60 -12.21
CA THR A 531 14.27 -19.37 -13.25
C THR A 531 15.29 -20.52 -13.29
N SER A 532 15.78 -20.94 -12.13
CA SER A 532 16.82 -21.96 -12.03
C SER A 532 16.32 -23.32 -12.48
N LEU A 533 15.09 -23.71 -12.09
CA LEU A 533 14.47 -24.95 -12.53
C LEU A 533 14.23 -24.97 -14.05
N LEU A 534 13.78 -23.86 -14.64
CA LEU A 534 13.63 -23.75 -16.10
C LEU A 534 14.96 -23.82 -16.85
N ASN A 535 16.01 -23.18 -16.32
CA ASN A 535 17.35 -23.26 -16.90
C ASN A 535 17.92 -24.69 -16.81
N LEU A 536 17.74 -25.36 -15.65
CA LEU A 536 18.14 -26.75 -15.46
C LEU A 536 17.36 -27.68 -16.39
N LEU A 537 16.06 -27.46 -16.56
CA LEU A 537 15.24 -28.25 -17.47
C LEU A 537 15.70 -28.05 -18.92
N THR A 538 15.97 -26.81 -19.32
CA THR A 538 16.50 -26.49 -20.66
C THR A 538 17.86 -27.13 -20.90
N PHE A 539 18.77 -27.07 -19.92
CA PHE A 539 20.07 -27.71 -19.98
C PHE A 539 19.96 -29.23 -20.04
N ALA A 540 19.11 -29.83 -19.21
CA ALA A 540 18.86 -31.27 -19.21
C ALA A 540 18.35 -31.73 -20.58
N LEU A 541 17.44 -30.97 -21.20
CA LEU A 541 16.87 -31.27 -22.51
C LEU A 541 17.79 -30.92 -23.70
N ALA A 542 18.86 -30.14 -23.49
CA ALA A 542 19.74 -29.70 -24.57
C ALA A 542 20.60 -30.84 -25.16
N ASN A 543 20.93 -31.87 -24.38
CA ASN A 543 21.74 -33.00 -24.82
C ASN A 543 21.21 -34.32 -24.24
N LYS A 544 21.32 -35.41 -25.02
CA LYS A 544 20.97 -36.77 -24.59
C LYS A 544 21.77 -37.23 -23.36
N ILE A 545 23.03 -36.80 -23.22
CA ILE A 545 23.87 -37.18 -22.06
C ILE A 545 23.36 -36.53 -20.78
N THR A 546 23.05 -35.23 -20.81
CA THR A 546 22.52 -34.50 -19.64
C THR A 546 21.12 -34.97 -19.27
N ALA A 547 20.31 -35.33 -20.27
CA ALA A 547 19.00 -35.93 -20.06
C ALA A 547 19.08 -37.28 -19.32
N PHE A 548 20.08 -38.11 -19.66
CA PHE A 548 20.31 -39.41 -19.00
C PHE A 548 20.77 -39.25 -17.54
N MET A 549 21.52 -38.19 -17.23
CA MET A 549 22.03 -37.94 -15.87
C MET A 549 21.03 -37.23 -14.95
N THR A 550 19.86 -36.82 -15.44
CA THR A 550 18.91 -35.98 -14.70
C THR A 550 17.56 -36.68 -14.56
N GLU A 551 16.96 -36.64 -13.36
CA GLU A 551 15.59 -37.08 -13.16
C GLU A 551 14.59 -36.04 -13.72
N ILE A 552 14.43 -36.03 -15.05
CA ILE A 552 13.55 -35.09 -15.76
C ILE A 552 12.11 -35.07 -15.19
N PRO A 553 11.46 -36.21 -14.86
CA PRO A 553 10.09 -36.18 -14.32
C PRO A 553 9.98 -35.49 -12.96
N ALA A 554 10.99 -35.65 -12.08
CA ALA A 554 11.03 -34.99 -10.78
C ALA A 554 11.26 -33.49 -10.94
N LEU A 555 12.21 -33.11 -11.80
CA LEU A 555 12.48 -31.71 -12.14
C LEU A 555 11.26 -31.02 -12.75
N TYR A 556 10.56 -31.72 -13.66
CA TYR A 556 9.32 -31.25 -14.27
C TYR A 556 8.23 -31.02 -13.22
N ARG A 557 8.05 -31.94 -12.26
CA ARG A 557 7.09 -31.76 -11.15
C ARG A 557 7.39 -30.53 -10.30
N GLU A 558 8.65 -30.30 -9.94
CA GLU A 558 9.03 -29.12 -9.15
C GLU A 558 8.81 -27.80 -9.90
N VAL A 559 8.98 -27.77 -11.23
CA VAL A 559 8.62 -26.61 -12.07
C VAL A 559 7.12 -26.30 -11.94
N PHE A 560 6.26 -27.32 -12.11
CA PHE A 560 4.81 -27.16 -12.03
C PHE A 560 4.33 -26.79 -10.63
N LYS A 561 4.96 -27.34 -9.59
CA LYS A 561 4.69 -26.98 -8.20
C LYS A 561 5.01 -25.51 -7.91
N THR A 562 6.13 -25.01 -8.44
CA THR A 562 6.51 -23.59 -8.29
C THR A 562 5.53 -22.64 -8.99
N GLN A 563 4.82 -23.12 -10.02
CA GLN A 563 3.79 -22.36 -10.75
C GLN A 563 2.36 -22.62 -10.25
N ASP A 564 2.18 -23.31 -9.12
CA ASP A 564 0.86 -23.70 -8.58
C ASP A 564 0.02 -24.52 -9.58
N ALA A 565 0.69 -25.22 -10.50
CA ALA A 565 0.12 -25.94 -11.65
C ALA A 565 0.25 -27.48 -11.51
N GLU A 566 0.59 -28.00 -10.33
CA GLU A 566 0.85 -29.42 -10.09
C GLU A 566 -0.32 -30.33 -10.54
N ARG A 567 -1.55 -29.82 -10.50
CA ARG A 567 -2.78 -30.50 -10.96
C ARG A 567 -2.75 -30.92 -12.43
N PHE A 568 -1.90 -30.30 -13.24
CA PHE A 568 -1.75 -30.61 -14.66
C PHE A 568 -0.70 -31.70 -14.92
N VAL A 569 0.05 -32.13 -13.89
CA VAL A 569 0.98 -33.24 -14.00
C VAL A 569 0.22 -34.56 -13.86
N LYS A 570 0.40 -35.47 -14.82
CA LYS A 570 -0.19 -36.82 -14.75
C LYS A 570 0.36 -37.60 -13.54
N SER A 571 -0.50 -38.39 -12.90
CA SER A 571 -0.10 -39.34 -11.85
C SER A 571 0.87 -40.39 -12.42
N LYS A 572 1.70 -41.00 -11.57
CA LYS A 572 2.67 -42.03 -12.01
C LYS A 572 1.96 -43.17 -12.76
N ASP A 573 0.86 -43.66 -12.20
CA ASP A 573 0.06 -44.74 -12.81
C ASP A 573 -0.41 -44.42 -14.24
N LYS A 574 -0.86 -43.18 -14.50
CA LYS A 574 -1.28 -42.76 -15.84
C LYS A 574 -0.12 -42.55 -16.82
N ILE A 575 1.08 -42.27 -16.30
CA ILE A 575 2.29 -42.16 -17.12
C ILE A 575 2.74 -43.56 -17.51
N ASP A 576 2.72 -44.50 -16.57
CA ASP A 576 3.15 -45.88 -16.78
C ASP A 576 2.19 -46.61 -17.74
N GLU A 577 0.87 -46.48 -17.56
CA GLU A 577 -0.14 -47.01 -18.50
C GLU A 577 0.05 -46.50 -19.93
N GLN A 578 0.34 -45.21 -20.09
CA GLN A 578 0.59 -44.63 -21.42
C GLN A 578 1.96 -45.02 -21.98
N GLY A 579 2.96 -45.20 -21.12
CA GLY A 579 4.28 -45.71 -21.48
C GLY A 579 4.20 -47.13 -22.01
N ASP A 580 3.48 -48.01 -21.31
CA ASP A 580 3.25 -49.39 -21.70
C ASP A 580 2.46 -49.47 -23.02
N MET A 581 1.44 -48.64 -23.18
CA MET A 581 0.67 -48.56 -24.43
C MET A 581 1.53 -48.08 -25.61
N LEU A 582 2.44 -47.12 -25.38
CA LEU A 582 3.38 -46.66 -26.41
C LEU A 582 4.42 -47.74 -26.75
N LEU A 583 4.91 -48.47 -25.74
CA LEU A 583 5.86 -49.57 -25.90
C LEU A 583 5.21 -50.74 -26.67
N GLN A 584 3.93 -51.03 -26.40
CA GLN A 584 3.12 -51.99 -27.15
C GLN A 584 2.92 -51.53 -28.61
N MET A 585 2.67 -50.24 -28.85
CA MET A 585 2.59 -49.71 -30.22
C MET A 585 3.93 -49.79 -30.98
N LEU A 586 5.05 -49.50 -30.30
CA LEU A 586 6.39 -49.58 -30.91
C LEU A 586 6.81 -51.03 -31.18
N THR A 587 6.53 -51.95 -30.26
CA THR A 587 6.79 -53.38 -30.46
C THR A 587 5.87 -53.98 -31.53
N ALA A 588 4.61 -53.56 -31.60
CA ALA A 588 3.71 -53.92 -32.71
C ALA A 588 4.23 -53.42 -34.07
N ASN A 589 4.71 -52.17 -34.15
CA ASN A 589 5.31 -51.64 -35.39
C ASN A 589 6.63 -52.36 -35.77
N ALA A 590 7.45 -52.73 -34.79
CA ALA A 590 8.68 -53.49 -35.02
C ALA A 590 8.37 -54.94 -35.47
N GLN A 591 7.31 -55.56 -34.94
CA GLN A 591 6.85 -56.88 -35.37
C GLN A 591 6.26 -56.86 -36.78
N VAL A 592 5.57 -55.78 -37.16
CA VAL A 592 5.11 -55.59 -38.55
C VAL A 592 6.29 -55.42 -39.51
N GLN A 593 7.39 -54.77 -39.11
CA GLN A 593 8.61 -54.70 -39.94
C GLN A 593 9.38 -56.03 -39.99
N ALA A 594 9.39 -56.82 -38.91
CA ALA A 594 10.05 -58.13 -38.89
C ALA A 594 9.23 -59.23 -39.63
N GLY A 595 7.90 -59.11 -39.66
CA GLY A 595 7.00 -60.03 -40.37
C GLY A 595 7.02 -59.93 -41.90
N VAL A 596 7.75 -58.96 -42.47
CA VAL A 596 7.94 -58.83 -43.93
C VAL A 596 9.17 -59.61 -44.42
N MET A 597 9.93 -60.26 -43.53
CA MET A 597 11.07 -61.11 -43.88
C MET A 597 10.88 -62.56 -43.41
N GLN A 598 10.10 -63.36 -44.15
CA GLN A 598 10.44 -64.75 -44.50
C GLN A 598 9.57 -65.25 -45.69
N PRO A 599 10.10 -66.12 -46.56
CA PRO A 599 9.86 -66.10 -48.01
C PRO A 599 8.89 -67.18 -48.48
N GLY A 600 8.23 -66.94 -49.62
CA GLY A 600 7.53 -67.98 -50.37
C GLY A 600 8.51 -68.93 -51.07
N GLU A 601 8.34 -70.22 -50.86
CA GLU A 601 8.84 -71.29 -51.72
C GLU A 601 7.67 -71.88 -52.52
N GLY A 602 7.95 -72.21 -53.78
CA GLY A 602 6.97 -72.45 -54.83
C GLY A 602 6.70 -73.91 -55.16
N ALA A 603 5.74 -74.05 -56.09
CA ALA A 603 5.54 -75.13 -57.06
C ALA A 603 5.22 -76.54 -56.54
N LEU A 604 3.98 -76.97 -56.81
CA LEU A 604 3.69 -77.92 -57.89
C LEU A 604 2.36 -77.55 -58.57
#